data_AF-A0AA97E8X4-F1
#
_entry.id   AF-A0AA97E8X4-F1
#
_cell.length_a   1.000
_cell.length_b   1.000
_cell.length_c   1.000
_cell.angle_alpha   90.00
_cell.angle_beta   90.00
_cell.angle_gamma   90.00
#
_symmetry.space_group_name_H-M   'P 1'
#
loop_
_entity.id
_entity.type
_entity.pdbx_description
1 polymer ?
#
loop_
_entity_poly.entity_id
_entity_poly.type
_entity_poly.pdbx_seq_one_letter_code
_entity_poly.pdbx_strand_id
1 'polypeptide(L)'
;MNAKLVESLVQAIESLPQEDYALFQEQLTTRSVQKTPGVCGGHARIRSTRIAVWTLISLQNQGADDDELLHNFPGLTPFDLIAARSYYASQPEEIDSAIADIHDYEVPCEGESTSQVLTITQN
;
A
#
# COMPACT_ATOMS: atom_id res chain seq x y z
N MET A 1 28.35 0.21 6.25
CA MET A 1 27.55 1.41 6.54
C MET A 1 28.50 2.57 6.83
N ASN A 2 28.34 3.72 6.19
CA ASN A 2 29.28 4.85 6.36
C ASN A 2 28.79 5.77 7.48
N ALA A 3 29.16 5.46 8.72
CA ALA A 3 28.65 6.13 9.93
C ALA A 3 28.85 7.66 9.90
N LYS A 4 29.96 8.13 9.34
CA LYS A 4 30.25 9.57 9.18
C LYS A 4 29.25 10.28 8.28
N LEU A 5 28.77 9.62 7.23
CA LEU A 5 27.73 10.20 6.36
C LEU A 5 26.40 10.31 7.10
N VAL A 6 26.06 9.32 7.92
CA VAL A 6 24.82 9.33 8.72
C VAL A 6 24.86 10.45 9.75
N GLU A 7 25.97 10.59 10.48
CA GLU A 7 26.15 11.69 11.45
C GLU A 7 26.07 13.07 10.80
N SER A 8 26.72 13.26 9.65
CA SER A 8 26.60 14.52 8.90
C SER A 8 25.16 14.80 8.45
N LEU A 9 24.40 13.77 8.06
CA LEU A 9 23.01 13.94 7.65
C LEU A 9 22.12 14.33 8.83
N VAL A 10 22.30 13.67 9.99
CA VAL A 10 21.55 13.97 11.22
C VAL A 10 21.80 15.42 11.65
N GLN A 11 23.06 15.85 11.67
CA GLN A 11 23.42 17.21 12.04
C GLN A 11 22.79 18.26 11.10
N ALA A 12 22.72 17.96 9.80
CA ALA A 12 22.07 18.84 8.82
C ALA A 12 20.56 18.92 9.07
N ILE A 13 19.90 17.79 9.31
CA ILE A 13 18.45 17.70 9.62
C ILE A 13 18.10 18.46 10.90
N GLU A 14 18.92 18.38 11.95
CA GLU A 14 18.70 19.10 13.21
C GLU A 14 18.87 20.62 13.08
N SER A 15 19.65 21.09 12.11
CA SER A 15 19.89 22.52 11.88
C SER A 15 18.79 23.20 11.05
N LEU A 16 17.89 22.42 10.46
CA LEU A 16 16.81 22.93 9.62
C LEU A 16 15.69 23.55 10.48
N PRO A 17 15.15 24.72 10.10
CA PRO A 17 13.96 25.27 10.74
C PRO A 17 12.75 24.35 10.49
N GLN A 18 11.74 24.46 11.35
CA GLN A 18 10.60 23.53 11.37
C GLN A 18 9.81 23.48 10.05
N GLU A 19 9.75 24.60 9.33
CA GLU A 19 9.13 24.69 8.00
C GLU A 19 9.90 23.88 6.93
N ASP A 20 11.23 23.98 6.93
CA ASP A 20 12.08 23.25 5.99
C ASP A 20 12.11 21.75 6.32
N TYR A 21 12.02 21.39 7.60
CA TYR A 21 11.89 19.99 8.03
C TYR A 21 10.60 19.35 7.52
N ALA A 22 9.48 20.06 7.59
CA ALA A 22 8.20 19.59 7.05
C ALA A 22 8.27 19.40 5.52
N LEU A 23 8.85 20.37 4.80
CA LEU A 23 9.04 20.27 3.35
C LEU A 23 9.97 19.11 2.97
N PHE A 24 11.03 18.88 3.74
CA PHE A 24 11.94 17.75 3.55
C PHE A 24 11.22 16.40 3.73
N GLN A 25 10.39 16.26 4.77
CA GLN A 25 9.59 15.05 4.99
C GLN A 25 8.60 14.79 3.86
N GLU A 26 7.92 15.84 3.39
CA GLU A 26 7.00 15.75 2.24
C GLU A 26 7.73 15.29 0.98
N GLN A 27 8.90 15.88 0.68
CA GLN A 27 9.69 15.49 -0.49
C GLN A 27 10.22 14.05 -0.40
N LEU A 28 10.67 13.60 0.78
CA LEU A 28 11.13 12.23 0.97
C LEU A 28 9.99 11.22 0.77
N THR A 29 8.83 11.54 1.32
CA THR A 29 7.60 10.73 1.20
C THR A 29 7.20 10.61 -0.26
N THR A 30 7.12 11.74 -0.96
CA THR A 30 6.74 11.81 -2.38
C THR A 30 7.73 11.04 -3.26
N ARG A 31 9.03 11.11 -2.98
CA ARG A 31 10.06 10.37 -3.74
C ARG A 31 10.10 8.87 -3.43
N SER A 32 9.53 8.45 -2.31
CA SER A 32 9.47 7.05 -1.91
C SER A 32 8.31 6.31 -2.56
N VAL A 33 7.34 7.04 -3.11
CA VAL A 33 6.33 6.50 -4.01
C VAL A 33 6.73 6.82 -5.45
N GLN A 34 6.83 5.81 -6.31
CA GLN A 34 7.09 5.98 -7.73
C GLN A 34 5.84 5.65 -8.53
N LYS A 35 5.43 6.56 -9.42
CA LYS A 35 4.42 6.29 -10.44
C LYS A 35 5.13 6.17 -11.78
N THR A 36 5.17 4.96 -12.33
CA THR A 36 5.81 4.71 -13.64
C THR A 36 4.71 4.37 -14.65
N PRO A 37 4.47 5.21 -15.67
CA PRO A 37 3.46 4.90 -16.69
C PRO A 37 3.84 3.60 -17.41
N GLY A 38 2.89 2.65 -17.48
CA GLY A 38 3.09 1.34 -18.10
C GLY A 38 3.60 0.22 -17.18
N VAL A 39 3.85 0.49 -15.89
CA VAL A 39 4.21 -0.53 -14.89
C VAL A 39 3.09 -0.60 -13.84
N CYS A 40 2.64 -1.82 -13.49
CA CYS A 40 1.47 -2.04 -12.60
C CYS A 40 0.23 -1.25 -13.07
N GLY A 41 -0.12 -1.27 -14.36
CA GLY A 41 -1.28 -0.52 -14.87
C GLY A 41 -1.15 1.00 -14.83
N GLY A 42 0.00 1.55 -14.43
CA GLY A 42 0.20 2.99 -14.19
C GLY A 42 -0.06 3.41 -12.73
N HIS A 43 -0.30 2.45 -11.82
CA HIS A 43 -0.53 2.73 -10.41
C HIS A 43 0.76 3.08 -9.65
N ALA A 44 0.59 3.84 -8.57
CA ALA A 44 1.65 4.21 -7.65
C ALA A 44 2.22 2.98 -6.91
N ARG A 45 3.56 2.84 -6.87
CA ARG A 45 4.28 1.76 -6.18
C ARG A 45 5.29 2.30 -5.17
N ILE A 46 5.60 1.51 -4.15
CA ILE A 46 6.67 1.82 -3.22
C ILE A 46 8.04 1.64 -3.91
N ARG A 47 8.93 2.62 -3.74
CA ARG A 47 10.30 2.60 -4.27
C ARG A 47 11.02 1.36 -3.77
N SER A 48 11.74 0.68 -4.67
CA SER A 48 12.48 -0.56 -4.40
C SER A 48 11.62 -1.83 -4.22
N THR A 49 10.29 -1.75 -4.30
CA THR A 49 9.43 -2.94 -4.30
C THR A 49 8.49 -2.97 -5.52
N ARG A 50 7.86 -4.11 -5.74
CA ARG A 50 6.75 -4.26 -6.71
C ARG A 50 5.38 -4.21 -6.02
N ILE A 51 5.31 -3.59 -4.85
CA ILE A 51 4.08 -3.50 -4.06
C ILE A 51 3.42 -2.16 -4.37
N ALA A 52 2.16 -2.23 -4.81
CA ALA A 52 1.36 -1.05 -5.13
C ALA A 52 0.81 -0.40 -3.85
N VAL A 53 0.66 0.92 -3.87
CA VAL A 53 0.13 1.69 -2.73
C VAL A 53 -1.30 1.24 -2.39
N TRP A 54 -2.13 0.99 -3.40
CA TRP A 54 -3.52 0.55 -3.20
C TRP A 54 -3.61 -0.78 -2.44
N THR A 55 -2.63 -1.68 -2.58
CA THR A 55 -2.62 -2.97 -1.87
C THR A 55 -2.45 -2.75 -0.37
N LEU A 56 -1.56 -1.84 0.03
CA LEU A 56 -1.32 -1.52 1.43
C LEU A 56 -2.55 -0.86 2.05
N ILE A 57 -3.15 0.10 1.35
CA ILE A 57 -4.37 0.78 1.83
C ILE A 57 -5.55 -0.19 1.89
N SER A 58 -5.73 -1.07 0.92
CA SER A 58 -6.78 -2.09 0.95
C SER A 58 -6.63 -3.04 2.14
N LEU A 59 -5.41 -3.51 2.44
CA LEU A 59 -5.16 -4.34 3.62
C LEU A 59 -5.42 -3.59 4.92
N GLN A 60 -5.03 -2.32 5.01
CA GLN A 60 -5.35 -1.48 6.17
C GLN A 60 -6.86 -1.28 6.34
N ASN A 61 -7.60 -1.10 5.24
CA ASN A 61 -9.06 -1.01 5.25
C ASN A 61 -9.73 -2.33 5.70
N GLN A 62 -9.06 -3.46 5.47
CA GLN A 62 -9.47 -4.78 5.98
C GLN A 62 -9.08 -5.01 7.45
N GLY A 63 -8.37 -4.07 8.08
CA GLY A 63 -7.98 -4.13 9.48
C GLY A 63 -6.56 -4.63 9.74
N ALA A 64 -5.70 -4.73 8.72
CA ALA A 64 -4.30 -5.12 8.90
C ALA A 64 -3.50 -4.01 9.61
N ASP A 65 -2.75 -4.38 10.63
CA ASP A 65 -1.84 -3.49 11.35
C ASP A 65 -0.49 -3.32 10.61
N ASP A 66 0.25 -2.26 10.93
CA ASP A 66 1.56 -2.00 10.32
C ASP A 66 2.56 -3.12 10.59
N ASP A 67 2.53 -3.74 11.78
CA ASP A 67 3.41 -4.86 12.13
C ASP A 67 3.11 -6.09 11.28
N GLU A 68 1.82 -6.38 11.06
CA GLU A 68 1.37 -7.47 10.20
C GLU A 68 1.78 -7.23 8.74
N LEU A 69 1.66 -5.99 8.24
CA LEU A 69 2.12 -5.61 6.92
C LEU A 69 3.63 -5.80 6.76
N LEU A 70 4.43 -5.37 7.74
CA LEU A 70 5.89 -5.55 7.71
C LEU A 70 6.28 -7.03 7.82
N HIS A 71 5.52 -7.82 8.57
CA HIS A 71 5.71 -9.26 8.66
C HIS A 71 5.42 -9.97 7.33
N ASN A 72 4.30 -9.64 6.68
CA ASN A 72 3.87 -10.21 5.41
C ASN A 72 4.74 -9.75 4.23
N PHE A 73 5.29 -8.53 4.32
CA PHE A 73 6.15 -7.94 3.30
C PHE A 73 7.50 -7.52 3.89
N PRO A 74 8.45 -8.47 4.07
CA PRO A 74 9.74 -8.19 4.69
C PRO A 74 10.65 -7.24 3.89
N GLY A 75 10.25 -6.87 2.67
CA GLY A 75 10.92 -5.87 1.84
C GLY A 75 10.40 -4.44 2.05
N LEU A 76 9.36 -4.24 2.85
CA LEU A 76 8.84 -2.92 3.21
C LEU A 76 9.54 -2.39 4.45
N THR A 77 9.69 -1.07 4.49
CA THR A 77 10.10 -0.35 5.70
C THR A 77 8.92 0.40 6.31
N PRO A 78 8.95 0.71 7.62
CA PRO A 78 7.92 1.54 8.25
C PRO A 78 7.77 2.89 7.54
N PHE A 79 8.88 3.44 7.01
CA PHE A 79 8.86 4.67 6.24
C PHE A 79 8.04 4.54 4.95
N ASP A 80 8.06 3.37 4.32
CA ASP A 80 7.27 3.11 3.12
C ASP A 80 5.77 3.07 3.42
N LEU A 81 5.37 2.55 4.59
CA LEU A 81 3.97 2.58 5.03
C LEU A 81 3.48 4.01 5.28
N ILE A 82 4.31 4.84 5.92
CA ILE A 82 4.02 6.27 6.10
C ILE A 82 3.91 6.94 4.73
N ALA A 83 4.85 6.64 3.81
CA ALA A 83 4.83 7.21 2.47
C ALA A 83 3.57 6.81 1.68
N ALA A 84 3.14 5.56 1.79
CA ALA A 84 1.91 5.05 1.20
C ALA A 84 0.68 5.81 1.71
N ARG A 85 0.55 5.96 3.04
CA ARG A 85 -0.58 6.66 3.68
C ARG A 85 -0.60 8.14 3.33
N SER A 86 0.55 8.80 3.32
CA SER A 86 0.64 10.21 2.90
C SER A 86 0.25 10.39 1.43
N TYR A 87 0.67 9.49 0.55
CA TYR A 87 0.25 9.51 -0.85
C TYR A 87 -1.27 9.32 -0.99
N TYR A 88 -1.84 8.38 -0.23
CA TYR A 88 -3.28 8.17 -0.17
C TYR A 88 -4.03 9.43 0.32
N ALA A 89 -3.52 10.11 1.36
CA ALA A 89 -4.13 11.33 1.87
C ALA A 89 -4.13 12.48 0.84
N SER A 90 -3.12 12.55 -0.04
CA SER A 90 -3.08 13.52 -1.14
C SER A 90 -3.97 13.15 -2.32
N GLN A 91 -4.17 11.85 -2.59
CA GLN A 91 -4.91 11.36 -3.76
C GLN A 91 -5.79 10.14 -3.43
N PRO A 92 -6.80 10.30 -2.55
CA PRO A 92 -7.60 9.15 -2.12
C PRO A 92 -8.44 8.57 -3.26
N GLU A 93 -9.02 9.43 -4.10
CA GLU A 93 -9.88 9.02 -5.23
C GLU A 93 -9.17 8.09 -6.22
N GLU A 94 -7.89 8.36 -6.54
CA GLU A 94 -7.11 7.52 -7.46
C GLU A 94 -6.93 6.10 -6.90
N ILE A 95 -6.65 6.01 -5.60
CA ILE A 95 -6.39 4.75 -4.92
C ILE A 95 -7.69 3.99 -4.68
N ASP A 96 -8.75 4.66 -4.24
CA ASP A 96 -10.07 4.05 -4.03
C ASP A 96 -10.63 3.50 -5.34
N SER A 97 -10.47 4.24 -6.45
CA SER A 97 -10.84 3.74 -7.79
C SER A 97 -10.02 2.50 -8.16
N ALA A 98 -8.71 2.50 -7.90
CA ALA A 98 -7.87 1.33 -8.17
C ALA A 98 -8.26 0.11 -7.30
N ILE A 99 -8.68 0.32 -6.05
CA ILE A 99 -9.19 -0.74 -5.18
C ILE A 99 -10.52 -1.28 -5.73
N ALA A 100 -11.44 -0.39 -6.12
CA ALA A 100 -12.75 -0.78 -6.65
C ALA A 100 -12.62 -1.58 -7.96
N ASP A 101 -11.77 -1.14 -8.90
CA ASP A 101 -11.53 -1.82 -10.17
C ASP A 101 -11.00 -3.26 -9.98
N ILE A 102 -10.26 -3.50 -8.89
CA ILE A 102 -9.69 -4.80 -8.57
C ILE A 102 -10.70 -5.69 -7.84
N HIS A 103 -11.51 -5.11 -6.94
CA HIS A 103 -12.57 -5.82 -6.23
C HIS A 103 -13.75 -6.22 -7.15
N ASP A 104 -13.92 -5.60 -8.31
CA ASP A 104 -14.95 -6.00 -9.30
C ASP A 104 -14.66 -7.37 -9.97
N TYR A 105 -13.48 -7.95 -9.74
CA TYR A 105 -13.15 -9.34 -10.09
C TYR A 105 -13.36 -10.33 -8.92
N GLU A 106 -14.33 -10.08 -8.04
CA GLU A 106 -14.89 -11.16 -7.22
C GLU A 106 -15.47 -12.23 -8.14
N VAL A 107 -14.70 -13.29 -8.34
CA VAL A 107 -15.19 -14.58 -8.84
C VAL A 107 -16.43 -14.91 -8.02
N PRO A 108 -17.61 -15.08 -8.65
CA PRO A 108 -18.74 -15.64 -7.95
C PRO A 108 -18.27 -16.97 -7.37
N CYS A 109 -18.17 -17.05 -6.05
CA CYS A 109 -18.01 -18.30 -5.36
C CYS A 109 -19.27 -19.11 -5.70
N GLU A 110 -19.22 -19.95 -6.74
CA GLU A 110 -20.18 -21.03 -6.92
C GLU A 110 -19.96 -22.02 -5.79
N GLY A 111 -20.53 -21.66 -4.63
CA GLY A 111 -20.76 -22.55 -3.53
C GLY A 111 -21.67 -23.66 -4.00
N GLU A 112 -21.17 -24.88 -3.86
CA GLU A 112 -21.82 -26.14 -4.13
C GLU A 112 -23.26 -26.18 -3.60
N SER A 113 -24.21 -26.52 -4.47
CA SER A 113 -25.50 -27.06 -4.03
C SER A 113 -25.83 -28.31 -4.83
N THR A 114 -25.02 -29.35 -4.64
CA THR A 114 -25.46 -30.73 -4.93
C THR A 114 -26.19 -31.27 -3.71
N SER A 115 -27.46 -30.91 -3.58
CA SER A 115 -28.41 -31.74 -2.83
C SER A 115 -29.56 -32.09 -3.76
N GLN A 116 -29.39 -33.25 -4.40
CA GLN A 116 -30.44 -33.96 -5.09
C GLN A 116 -31.50 -34.37 -4.06
N VAL A 117 -32.59 -33.62 -3.94
CA VAL A 117 -33.82 -34.15 -3.35
C VAL A 117 -34.57 -34.87 -4.46
N LEU A 118 -34.22 -36.13 -4.69
CA LEU A 118 -35.08 -37.06 -5.44
C LEU A 118 -36.27 -37.41 -4.54
N THR A 119 -37.36 -36.65 -4.70
CA THR A 119 -38.66 -37.03 -4.16
C THR A 119 -39.15 -38.25 -4.93
N ILE A 120 -38.91 -39.44 -4.38
CA ILE A 120 -39.62 -40.67 -4.71
C ILE A 120 -41.08 -40.48 -4.30
N THR A 121 -41.93 -40.12 -5.26
CA THR A 121 -43.38 -40.34 -5.16
C THR A 121 -43.69 -41.66 -5.84
N GLN A 122 -43.67 -42.75 -5.06
CA GLN A 122 -44.51 -43.91 -5.29
C GLN A 122 -45.61 -43.87 -4.23
N ASN A 123 -46.86 -43.62 -4.67
CA ASN A 123 -48.04 -44.41 -4.29
C ASN A 123 -49.25 -43.95 -5.11
#